data_AF-A0A5S9MKS3-F1
#
_entry.id   AF-A0A5S9MKS3-F1
#
_cell.length_a   1.000
_cell.length_b   1.000
_cell.length_c   1.000
_cell.angle_alpha   90.00
_cell.angle_beta   90.00
_cell.angle_gamma   90.00
#
_symmetry.space_group_name_H-M   'P 1'
#
loop_
_entity.id
_entity.type
_entity.pdbx_description
1 polymer ?
#
loop_
_entity_poly.entity_id
_entity_poly.type
_entity_poly.pdbx_seq_one_letter_code
_entity_poly.pdbx_strand_id
1 'polypeptide(L)'
;MKVLLDFHYSDFWTDPGKQFKPKAWASLSQNDLEKAVGTYTGDVLKAMRAQNALPNMVQVGNELNSGMLWPNGKSWGEGGGEFDRLAALLKAGTNAVRSVDSNIKIMLHLAHGGDNGASRWWFDEITKRGVSFDTIGLSYYPYWDGGFSGLTSNMNDISARYNKDVIVVETAYGFTTANGDNLDNSFNQDSVNTAGYPASPQGQASFIRDLSEKISQVNNNRGRGFFYWSRFGFQRKVLRGLVNTGWLTFKQPVLSEMRGKIKRCLISTEKHCHLLMYLNK
;
A
#
# COMPACT_ATOMS: atom_id res chain seq x y z
N MET A 1 -14.45 -0.99 -11.37
CA MET A 1 -13.46 -0.66 -10.32
C MET A 1 -12.07 -0.89 -10.86
N LYS A 2 -11.11 -0.04 -10.49
CA LYS A 2 -9.69 -0.26 -10.79
C LYS A 2 -9.05 -1.13 -9.72
N VAL A 3 -7.98 -1.84 -10.09
CA VAL A 3 -7.25 -2.76 -9.21
C VAL A 3 -5.82 -2.29 -8.97
N LEU A 4 -5.43 -2.24 -7.70
CA LEU A 4 -4.04 -2.16 -7.26
C LEU A 4 -3.63 -3.54 -6.73
N LEU A 5 -2.60 -4.14 -7.35
CA LEU A 5 -1.97 -5.37 -6.86
C LEU A 5 -0.75 -5.01 -6.03
N ASP A 6 -0.73 -5.43 -4.78
CA ASP A 6 0.40 -5.24 -3.88
C ASP A 6 1.24 -6.51 -3.70
N PHE A 7 2.49 -6.44 -4.15
CA PHE A 7 3.49 -7.47 -3.89
C PHE A 7 4.29 -7.14 -2.64
N HIS A 8 4.03 -7.87 -1.56
CA HIS A 8 4.86 -7.81 -0.36
C HIS A 8 6.26 -8.42 -0.57
N TYR A 9 6.40 -9.34 -1.53
CA TYR A 9 7.60 -10.17 -1.71
C TYR A 9 8.05 -10.87 -0.43
N SER A 10 7.07 -11.39 0.33
CA SER A 10 7.26 -12.16 1.56
C SER A 10 6.17 -13.23 1.65
N ASP A 11 6.41 -14.28 2.42
CA ASP A 11 5.37 -15.27 2.75
C ASP A 11 4.41 -14.78 3.83
N PHE A 12 4.64 -13.60 4.40
CA PHE A 12 3.80 -12.99 5.41
C PHE A 12 3.86 -11.46 5.35
N TRP A 13 3.10 -10.81 6.23
CA TRP A 13 3.06 -9.35 6.36
C TRP A 13 4.45 -8.71 6.35
N THR A 14 4.55 -7.62 5.60
CA THR A 14 5.72 -6.75 5.58
C THR A 14 5.33 -5.37 6.10
N ASP A 15 6.23 -4.80 6.89
CA ASP A 15 6.12 -3.50 7.54
C ASP A 15 7.55 -2.92 7.70
N PRO A 16 7.75 -1.67 8.18
CA PRO A 16 9.09 -1.10 8.33
C PRO A 16 10.05 -1.94 9.20
N GLY A 17 9.52 -2.79 10.09
CA GLY A 17 10.27 -3.69 10.95
C GLY A 17 10.37 -5.14 10.45
N LYS A 18 9.67 -5.50 9.36
CA LYS A 18 9.63 -6.88 8.83
C LYS A 18 9.64 -6.88 7.31
N GLN A 19 10.73 -7.33 6.71
CA GLN A 19 10.85 -7.50 5.25
C GLN A 19 11.51 -8.84 4.92
N PHE A 20 11.06 -9.90 5.57
CA PHE A 20 11.68 -11.22 5.46
C PHE A 20 11.52 -11.81 4.05
N LYS A 21 12.55 -12.52 3.58
CA LYS A 21 12.46 -13.30 2.35
C LYS A 21 11.40 -14.40 2.48
N PRO A 22 10.67 -14.73 1.40
CA PRO A 22 9.95 -15.98 1.27
C PRO A 22 10.88 -17.16 1.57
N LYS A 23 10.34 -18.23 2.17
CA LYS A 23 11.09 -19.45 2.48
C LYS A 23 11.81 -20.01 1.25
N ALA A 24 11.14 -20.00 0.11
CA ALA A 24 11.69 -20.45 -1.16
C ALA A 24 12.92 -19.65 -1.64
N TRP A 25 13.12 -18.43 -1.12
CA TRP A 25 14.19 -17.52 -1.53
C TRP A 25 15.26 -17.33 -0.45
N ALA A 26 15.16 -18.04 0.67
CA ALA A 26 16.00 -17.83 1.85
C ALA A 26 17.51 -17.93 1.55
N SER A 27 17.91 -18.91 0.72
CA SER A 27 19.30 -19.19 0.36
C SER A 27 19.77 -18.55 -0.96
N LEU A 28 18.92 -17.78 -1.64
CA LEU A 28 19.30 -17.19 -2.93
C LEU A 28 20.39 -16.12 -2.75
N SER A 29 21.34 -16.13 -3.70
CA SER A 29 22.29 -15.05 -3.90
C SER A 29 21.57 -13.76 -4.30
N GLN A 30 22.24 -12.61 -4.23
CA GLN A 30 21.68 -11.34 -4.70
C GLN A 30 21.17 -11.45 -6.16
N ASN A 31 22.00 -11.98 -7.05
CA ASN A 31 21.67 -12.09 -8.48
C ASN A 31 20.49 -13.05 -8.72
N ASP A 32 20.42 -14.16 -7.98
CA ASP A 32 19.30 -15.10 -8.15
C ASP A 32 18.02 -14.59 -7.50
N LEU A 33 18.13 -13.77 -6.45
CA LEU A 33 17.01 -13.08 -5.84
C LEU A 33 16.41 -12.03 -6.79
N GLU A 34 17.23 -11.26 -7.49
CA GLU A 34 16.77 -10.34 -8.55
C GLU A 34 16.02 -11.09 -9.66
N LYS A 35 16.59 -12.19 -10.17
CA LYS A 35 15.89 -13.05 -11.14
C LYS A 35 14.56 -13.58 -10.59
N ALA A 36 14.54 -14.01 -9.32
CA ALA A 36 13.34 -14.53 -8.68
C ALA A 36 12.24 -13.46 -8.54
N VAL A 37 12.61 -12.22 -8.19
CA VAL A 37 11.68 -11.08 -8.13
C VAL A 37 11.08 -10.81 -9.51
N GLY A 38 11.91 -10.68 -10.54
CA GLY A 38 11.43 -10.41 -11.90
C GLY A 38 10.55 -11.53 -12.45
N THR A 39 10.97 -12.79 -12.27
CA THR A 39 10.23 -13.98 -12.71
C THR A 39 8.88 -14.06 -12.01
N TYR A 40 8.85 -14.00 -10.68
CA TYR A 40 7.60 -14.10 -9.91
C TYR A 40 6.62 -12.98 -10.26
N THR A 41 7.10 -11.74 -10.36
CA THR A 41 6.26 -10.59 -10.73
C THR A 41 5.66 -10.77 -12.12
N GLY A 42 6.48 -11.16 -13.11
CA GLY A 42 6.04 -11.39 -14.47
C GLY A 42 5.03 -12.54 -14.58
N ASP A 43 5.26 -13.64 -13.87
CA ASP A 43 4.41 -14.82 -13.93
C ASP A 43 3.04 -14.58 -13.30
N VAL A 44 2.97 -13.88 -12.16
CA VAL A 44 1.69 -13.50 -11.55
C VAL A 44 0.89 -12.59 -12.49
N LEU A 45 1.53 -11.57 -13.09
CA LEU A 45 0.83 -10.67 -14.00
C LEU A 45 0.40 -11.35 -15.30
N LYS A 46 1.21 -12.27 -15.85
CA LYS A 46 0.82 -13.10 -17.00
C LYS A 46 -0.36 -14.01 -16.66
N ALA A 47 -0.37 -14.61 -15.47
CA ALA A 47 -1.50 -15.41 -14.99
C ALA A 47 -2.78 -14.56 -14.86
N MET A 48 -2.69 -13.35 -14.29
CA MET A 48 -3.82 -12.41 -14.24
C MET A 48 -4.28 -11.99 -15.63
N ARG A 49 -3.37 -11.73 -16.58
CA ARG A 49 -3.70 -11.46 -17.98
C ARG A 49 -4.46 -12.60 -18.62
N ALA A 50 -4.04 -13.85 -18.41
CA ALA A 50 -4.73 -15.02 -18.95
C ALA A 50 -6.19 -15.14 -18.44
N GLN A 51 -6.49 -14.50 -17.30
CA GLN A 51 -7.84 -14.41 -16.73
C GLN A 51 -8.53 -13.07 -17.02
N ASN A 52 -8.00 -12.25 -17.95
CA ASN A 52 -8.48 -10.91 -18.26
C ASN A 52 -8.64 -10.01 -17.03
N ALA A 53 -7.69 -10.11 -16.09
CA ALA A 53 -7.73 -9.49 -14.78
C ALA A 53 -6.48 -8.67 -14.46
N LEU A 54 -5.79 -8.12 -15.48
CA LEU A 54 -4.61 -7.28 -15.25
C LEU A 54 -4.93 -6.10 -14.32
N PRO A 55 -4.05 -5.79 -13.37
CA PRO A 55 -4.24 -4.66 -12.48
C PRO A 55 -4.04 -3.34 -13.25
N ASN A 56 -4.61 -2.24 -12.74
CA ASN A 56 -4.34 -0.90 -13.27
C ASN A 56 -3.05 -0.31 -12.69
N MET A 57 -2.68 -0.77 -11.50
CA MET A 57 -1.46 -0.36 -10.81
C MET A 57 -0.87 -1.55 -10.06
N VAL A 58 0.46 -1.60 -9.97
CA VAL A 58 1.21 -2.58 -9.20
C VAL A 58 2.07 -1.83 -8.20
N GLN A 59 1.98 -2.21 -6.93
CA GLN A 59 2.89 -1.81 -5.89
C GLN A 59 4.02 -2.85 -5.79
N VAL A 60 5.25 -2.39 -6.03
CA VAL A 60 6.45 -3.23 -6.02
C VAL A 60 7.10 -3.11 -4.66
N GLY A 61 6.63 -3.91 -3.71
CA GLY A 61 7.02 -3.87 -2.30
C GLY A 61 6.09 -3.02 -1.44
N ASN A 62 5.88 -3.43 -0.20
CA ASN A 62 5.03 -2.76 0.78
C ASN A 62 5.85 -2.19 1.94
N GLU A 63 5.61 -0.91 2.27
CA GLU A 63 6.26 -0.17 3.37
C GLU A 63 7.78 -0.34 3.41
N LEU A 64 8.42 0.06 2.30
CA LEU A 64 9.83 -0.19 1.99
C LEU A 64 10.84 0.63 2.81
N ASN A 65 10.44 1.25 3.92
CA ASN A 65 11.25 2.17 4.72
C ASN A 65 12.63 1.58 5.04
N SER A 66 12.64 0.30 5.38
CA SER A 66 13.84 -0.46 5.72
C SER A 66 14.30 -1.40 4.58
N GLY A 67 13.76 -1.24 3.37
CA GLY A 67 14.07 -2.04 2.18
C GLY A 67 13.09 -3.19 1.93
N MET A 68 13.55 -4.26 1.29
CA MET A 68 12.80 -5.50 1.03
C MET A 68 13.72 -6.72 1.12
N LEU A 69 13.17 -7.93 1.27
CA LEU A 69 13.92 -9.19 1.12
C LEU A 69 15.23 -9.25 1.93
N TRP A 70 15.15 -9.02 3.23
CA TRP A 70 16.32 -8.95 4.11
C TRP A 70 17.12 -10.26 4.19
N PRO A 71 18.46 -10.18 4.37
CA PRO A 71 19.25 -8.94 4.51
C PRO A 71 19.62 -8.28 3.17
N ASN A 72 19.47 -8.99 2.05
CA ASN A 72 19.95 -8.60 0.73
C ASN A 72 19.50 -7.19 0.30
N GLY A 73 18.21 -6.90 0.43
CA GLY A 73 17.62 -5.63 0.03
C GLY A 73 17.34 -4.65 1.18
N LYS A 74 18.07 -4.71 2.30
CA LYS A 74 17.99 -3.64 3.31
C LYS A 74 18.38 -2.29 2.73
N SER A 75 17.84 -1.21 3.29
CA SER A 75 18.27 0.18 3.02
C SER A 75 19.35 0.70 3.99
N TRP A 76 19.81 -0.12 4.94
CA TRP A 76 20.75 0.27 6.00
C TRP A 76 21.60 -0.90 6.53
N GLY A 77 22.73 -0.59 7.19
CA GLY A 77 23.42 -1.44 8.16
C GLY A 77 24.37 -2.53 7.64
N GLU A 78 24.58 -2.66 6.35
CA GLU A 78 25.32 -3.75 5.72
C GLU A 78 26.69 -3.30 5.16
N GLY A 79 27.28 -2.26 5.77
CA GLY A 79 28.64 -1.79 5.46
C GLY A 79 28.80 -1.06 4.12
N GLY A 80 27.70 -0.64 3.48
CA GLY A 80 27.69 0.07 2.21
C GLY A 80 27.01 -0.69 1.06
N GLY A 81 26.52 0.06 0.07
CA GLY A 81 25.87 -0.48 -1.13
C GLY A 81 24.45 -1.03 -0.91
N GLU A 82 23.83 -0.75 0.23
CA GLU A 82 22.47 -1.17 0.59
C GLU A 82 21.46 -0.73 -0.46
N PHE A 83 21.47 0.55 -0.80
CA PHE A 83 20.60 1.09 -1.83
C PHE A 83 20.93 0.58 -3.24
N ASP A 84 22.17 0.15 -3.51
CA ASP A 84 22.49 -0.47 -4.81
C ASP A 84 21.80 -1.83 -4.93
N ARG A 85 21.88 -2.66 -3.89
CA ARG A 85 21.21 -3.97 -3.84
C ARG A 85 19.70 -3.84 -3.82
N LEU A 86 19.16 -2.91 -3.03
CA LEU A 86 17.72 -2.62 -3.01
C LEU A 86 17.24 -2.11 -4.38
N ALA A 87 17.96 -1.17 -5.00
CA ALA A 87 17.59 -0.65 -6.32
C ALA A 87 17.63 -1.74 -7.40
N ALA A 88 18.56 -2.69 -7.32
CA ALA A 88 18.61 -3.81 -8.26
C ALA A 88 17.38 -4.72 -8.14
N LEU A 89 16.94 -5.03 -6.92
CA LEU A 89 15.70 -5.78 -6.66
C LEU A 89 14.46 -5.03 -7.15
N LEU A 90 14.37 -3.73 -6.86
CA LEU A 90 13.25 -2.90 -7.33
C LEU A 90 13.23 -2.77 -8.86
N LYS A 91 14.39 -2.65 -9.51
CA LYS A 91 14.49 -2.68 -10.97
C LYS A 91 14.00 -4.00 -11.54
N ALA A 92 14.34 -5.13 -10.93
CA ALA A 92 13.85 -6.43 -11.37
C ALA A 92 12.32 -6.50 -11.34
N GLY A 93 11.70 -6.04 -10.25
CA GLY A 93 10.23 -5.98 -10.12
C GLY A 93 9.59 -5.02 -11.13
N THR A 94 10.08 -3.78 -11.19
CA THR A 94 9.50 -2.74 -12.05
C THR A 94 9.67 -3.05 -13.54
N ASN A 95 10.83 -3.57 -13.96
CA ASN A 95 11.05 -4.03 -15.34
C ASN A 95 10.14 -5.21 -15.70
N ALA A 96 9.90 -6.13 -14.76
CA ALA A 96 8.96 -7.24 -14.99
C ALA A 96 7.53 -6.72 -15.24
N VAL A 97 7.05 -5.76 -14.44
CA VAL A 97 5.75 -5.10 -14.67
C VAL A 97 5.68 -4.51 -16.08
N ARG A 98 6.70 -3.73 -16.46
CA ARG A 98 6.77 -3.09 -17.79
C ARG A 98 6.81 -4.08 -18.93
N SER A 99 7.55 -5.18 -18.77
CA SER A 99 7.65 -6.23 -19.79
C SER A 99 6.31 -6.93 -20.05
N VAL A 100 5.44 -6.98 -19.03
CA VAL A 100 4.10 -7.51 -19.18
C VAL A 100 3.24 -6.46 -19.86
N ASP A 101 3.07 -5.27 -19.29
CA ASP A 101 2.25 -4.20 -19.85
C ASP A 101 2.77 -2.81 -19.46
N SER A 102 3.05 -1.98 -20.46
CA SER A 102 3.53 -0.60 -20.23
C SER A 102 2.45 0.33 -19.66
N ASN A 103 1.17 -0.03 -19.74
CA ASN A 103 0.06 0.80 -19.25
C ASN A 103 -0.19 0.65 -17.75
N ILE A 104 0.30 -0.43 -17.13
CA ILE A 104 0.16 -0.66 -15.68
C ILE A 104 0.96 0.42 -14.95
N LYS A 105 0.34 1.16 -14.03
CA LYS A 105 1.08 2.12 -13.20
C LYS A 105 1.94 1.40 -12.16
N ILE A 106 3.12 1.90 -11.87
CA ILE A 106 4.03 1.33 -10.88
C ILE A 106 4.10 2.25 -9.67
N MET A 107 3.81 1.70 -8.49
CA MET A 107 3.91 2.38 -7.21
C MET A 107 5.09 1.83 -6.39
N LEU A 108 5.79 2.74 -5.72
CA LEU A 108 6.67 2.43 -4.59
C LEU A 108 6.05 3.03 -3.32
N HIS A 109 6.04 2.26 -2.24
CA HIS A 109 5.28 2.56 -1.04
C HIS A 109 6.18 2.67 0.20
N LEU A 110 6.06 3.76 0.95
CA LEU A 110 6.63 3.94 2.28
C LEU A 110 5.55 4.16 3.34
N ALA A 111 5.78 3.64 4.55
CA ALA A 111 5.03 4.01 5.73
C ALA A 111 5.37 5.43 6.20
N HIS A 112 4.65 5.91 7.22
CA HIS A 112 4.90 7.18 7.88
C HIS A 112 4.77 8.39 6.95
N GLY A 113 3.59 8.55 6.34
CA GLY A 113 3.33 9.58 5.34
C GLY A 113 3.55 11.03 5.80
N GLY A 114 3.66 11.28 7.11
CA GLY A 114 4.04 12.57 7.68
C GLY A 114 5.55 12.84 7.76
N ASP A 115 6.40 11.81 7.63
CA ASP A 115 7.86 11.92 7.77
C ASP A 115 8.52 12.26 6.44
N ASN A 116 8.69 13.56 6.20
CA ASN A 116 9.35 14.06 5.00
C ASN A 116 10.85 13.74 4.95
N GLY A 117 11.53 13.70 6.10
CA GLY A 117 12.96 13.42 6.16
C GLY A 117 13.25 12.00 5.68
N ALA A 118 12.53 11.03 6.22
CA ALA A 118 12.64 9.63 5.81
C ALA A 118 12.24 9.43 4.34
N SER A 119 11.14 10.05 3.91
CA SER A 119 10.66 9.97 2.53
C SER A 119 11.72 10.49 1.55
N ARG A 120 12.32 11.66 1.83
CA ARG A 120 13.37 12.25 1.00
C ARG A 120 14.61 11.38 0.94
N TRP A 121 15.10 10.94 2.10
CA TRP A 121 16.30 10.09 2.19
C TRP A 121 16.15 8.84 1.31
N TRP A 122 15.02 8.16 1.41
CA TRP A 122 14.79 6.93 0.67
C TRP A 122 14.60 7.18 -0.83
N PHE A 123 13.72 8.12 -1.21
CA PHE A 123 13.42 8.37 -2.63
C PHE A 123 14.57 9.08 -3.37
N ASP A 124 15.39 9.90 -2.71
CA ASP A 124 16.59 10.47 -3.31
C ASP A 124 17.56 9.34 -3.74
N GLU A 125 17.81 8.35 -2.86
CA GLU A 125 18.70 7.23 -3.16
C GLU A 125 18.15 6.31 -4.27
N ILE A 126 16.84 6.06 -4.28
CA ILE A 126 16.18 5.21 -5.27
C ILE A 126 16.09 5.87 -6.65
N THR A 127 15.77 7.16 -6.70
CA THR A 127 15.71 7.92 -7.97
C THR A 127 17.10 8.16 -8.55
N LYS A 128 18.11 8.45 -7.70
CA LYS A 128 19.53 8.55 -8.11
C LYS A 128 20.03 7.28 -8.80
N ARG A 129 19.52 6.11 -8.40
CA ARG A 129 19.85 4.82 -9.02
C ARG A 129 19.00 4.47 -10.23
N GLY A 130 18.07 5.32 -10.64
CA GLY A 130 17.27 5.13 -11.85
C GLY A 130 16.25 3.99 -11.74
N VAL A 131 15.68 3.75 -10.55
CA VAL A 131 14.51 2.87 -10.43
C VAL A 131 13.30 3.56 -11.06
N SER A 132 12.63 2.89 -12.00
CA SER A 132 11.49 3.48 -12.74
C SER A 132 10.16 3.20 -12.04
N PHE A 133 9.41 4.25 -11.70
CA PHE A 133 8.08 4.16 -11.10
C PHE A 133 7.24 5.39 -11.46
N ASP A 134 5.92 5.31 -11.29
CA ASP A 134 4.96 6.35 -11.69
C ASP A 134 4.36 7.10 -10.50
N THR A 135 4.17 6.41 -9.37
CA THR A 135 3.39 6.92 -8.24
C THR A 135 4.08 6.62 -6.92
N ILE A 136 4.00 7.58 -6.00
CA ILE A 136 4.44 7.41 -4.61
C ILE A 136 3.21 7.02 -3.77
N GLY A 137 3.30 5.87 -3.10
CA GLY A 137 2.36 5.43 -2.08
C GLY A 137 2.85 5.83 -0.69
N LEU A 138 1.94 6.27 0.17
CA LEU A 138 2.19 6.52 1.59
C LEU A 138 1.15 5.83 2.47
N SER A 139 1.56 5.11 3.52
CA SER A 139 0.65 4.83 4.64
C SER A 139 0.46 6.10 5.47
N TYR A 140 -0.76 6.33 5.92
CA TYR A 140 -1.07 7.40 6.87
C TYR A 140 -2.15 6.99 7.85
N TYR A 141 -1.77 6.89 9.12
CA TYR A 141 -2.63 6.65 10.25
C TYR A 141 -2.49 7.81 11.25
N PRO A 142 -3.55 8.60 11.50
CA PRO A 142 -3.43 9.87 12.22
C PRO A 142 -2.98 9.72 13.68
N TYR A 143 -3.11 8.52 14.25
CA TYR A 143 -2.71 8.18 15.62
C TYR A 143 -1.26 7.69 15.76
N TRP A 144 -0.55 7.44 14.65
CA TRP A 144 0.88 7.10 14.64
C TRP A 144 1.73 8.12 13.89
N ASP A 145 1.18 8.71 12.82
CA ASP A 145 1.92 9.57 11.89
C ASP A 145 1.66 11.07 12.11
N GLY A 146 0.90 11.41 13.17
CA GLY A 146 0.55 12.77 13.54
C GLY A 146 -0.52 13.42 12.66
N GLY A 147 -0.75 14.72 12.88
CA GLY A 147 -1.79 15.48 12.18
C GLY A 147 -1.48 15.75 10.69
N PHE A 148 -2.50 16.20 9.96
CA PHE A 148 -2.42 16.40 8.51
C PHE A 148 -1.35 17.38 8.02
N SER A 149 -0.83 18.27 8.87
CA SER A 149 0.20 19.23 8.47
C SER A 149 1.46 18.52 7.96
N GLY A 150 1.88 17.44 8.64
CA GLY A 150 3.03 16.62 8.23
C GLY A 150 2.76 15.94 6.89
N LEU A 151 1.62 15.25 6.77
CA LEU A 151 1.21 14.57 5.54
C LEU A 151 1.13 15.53 4.35
N THR A 152 0.44 16.66 4.51
CA THR A 152 0.24 17.65 3.44
C THR A 152 1.57 18.23 2.97
N SER A 153 2.45 18.58 3.92
CA SER A 153 3.79 19.10 3.61
C SER A 153 4.63 18.08 2.87
N ASN A 154 4.63 16.82 3.35
CA ASN A 154 5.38 15.74 2.73
C ASN A 154 4.88 15.44 1.31
N MET A 155 3.56 15.27 1.13
CA MET A 155 2.95 15.00 -0.17
C MET A 155 3.24 16.12 -1.19
N ASN A 156 3.17 17.39 -0.78
CA ASN A 156 3.52 18.51 -1.65
C ASN A 156 5.00 18.48 -2.07
N ASP A 157 5.89 18.21 -1.13
CA ASP A 157 7.32 18.17 -1.41
C ASP A 157 7.70 16.99 -2.32
N ILE A 158 7.40 15.75 -1.93
CA ILE A 158 7.85 14.57 -2.66
C ILE A 158 7.21 14.47 -4.05
N SER A 159 5.94 14.91 -4.17
CA SER A 159 5.30 14.97 -5.48
C SER A 159 6.01 15.95 -6.40
N ALA A 160 6.35 17.16 -5.91
CA ALA A 160 7.10 18.17 -6.66
C ALA A 160 8.51 17.69 -7.01
N ARG A 161 9.28 17.26 -6.00
CA ARG A 161 10.69 16.86 -6.09
C ARG A 161 10.93 15.73 -7.08
N TYR A 162 10.13 14.66 -7.01
CA TYR A 162 10.33 13.48 -7.86
C TYR A 162 9.50 13.50 -9.14
N ASN A 163 8.67 14.55 -9.32
CA ASN A 163 7.73 14.66 -10.42
C ASN A 163 6.78 13.46 -10.51
N LYS A 164 6.16 13.10 -9.38
CA LYS A 164 5.26 11.94 -9.25
C LYS A 164 3.93 12.33 -8.66
N ASP A 165 2.92 11.56 -9.03
CA ASP A 165 1.65 11.55 -8.32
C ASP A 165 1.80 10.87 -6.97
N VAL A 166 0.96 11.25 -6.00
CA VAL A 166 0.97 10.73 -4.63
C VAL A 166 -0.41 10.17 -4.27
N ILE A 167 -0.40 9.02 -3.58
CA ILE A 167 -1.60 8.33 -3.08
C ILE A 167 -1.35 7.95 -1.62
N VAL A 168 -2.36 8.14 -0.77
CA VAL A 168 -2.36 7.52 0.56
C VAL A 168 -2.85 6.08 0.39
N VAL A 169 -1.91 5.13 0.27
CA VAL A 169 -2.23 3.75 -0.13
C VAL A 169 -2.64 2.86 1.05
N GLU A 170 -2.40 3.32 2.28
CA GLU A 170 -3.05 2.75 3.45
C GLU A 170 -3.51 3.85 4.41
N THR A 171 -4.73 3.71 4.92
CA THR A 171 -5.25 4.52 6.01
C THR A 171 -6.44 3.81 6.65
N ALA A 172 -6.67 4.01 7.94
CA ALA A 172 -7.86 3.54 8.63
C ALA A 172 -8.19 4.44 9.82
N TYR A 173 -9.43 4.34 10.29
CA TYR A 173 -9.87 5.00 11.51
C TYR A 173 -10.99 4.19 12.17
N GLY A 174 -10.88 3.90 13.46
CA GLY A 174 -11.91 3.12 14.15
C GLY A 174 -13.16 3.95 14.46
N PHE A 175 -14.34 3.37 14.23
CA PHE A 175 -15.61 3.97 14.66
C PHE A 175 -15.99 3.60 16.10
N THR A 176 -15.23 2.72 16.76
CA THR A 176 -15.42 2.29 18.14
C THR A 176 -14.09 1.82 18.72
N THR A 177 -13.93 1.95 20.04
CA THR A 177 -12.80 1.38 20.79
C THR A 177 -13.14 0.02 21.41
N ALA A 178 -14.39 -0.43 21.32
CA ALA A 178 -14.81 -1.72 21.82
C ALA A 178 -14.27 -2.86 20.95
N ASN A 179 -13.75 -3.91 21.58
CA ASN A 179 -13.32 -5.12 20.87
C ASN A 179 -14.53 -5.87 20.31
N GLY A 180 -14.42 -6.31 19.04
CA GLY A 180 -15.43 -7.14 18.38
C GLY A 180 -15.27 -8.65 18.61
N ASP A 181 -14.16 -9.05 19.24
CA ASP A 181 -13.77 -10.40 19.61
C ASP A 181 -12.78 -10.37 20.80
N ASN A 182 -12.07 -11.46 21.06
CA ASN A 182 -11.13 -11.57 22.18
C ASN A 182 -9.71 -11.05 21.85
N LEU A 183 -9.50 -10.48 20.67
CA LEU A 183 -8.23 -9.88 20.27
C LEU A 183 -8.31 -8.38 20.44
N ASP A 184 -7.25 -7.79 20.98
CA ASP A 184 -7.19 -6.35 21.15
C ASP A 184 -7.12 -5.63 19.81
N ASN A 185 -7.96 -4.61 19.67
CA ASN A 185 -7.93 -3.72 18.53
C ASN A 185 -6.67 -2.84 18.55
N SER A 186 -6.09 -2.60 17.37
CA SER A 186 -5.03 -1.59 17.22
C SER A 186 -5.51 -0.15 17.43
N PHE A 187 -6.81 0.09 17.27
CA PHE A 187 -7.45 1.39 17.53
C PHE A 187 -8.07 1.39 18.93
N ASN A 188 -7.63 2.32 19.77
CA ASN A 188 -8.02 2.40 21.17
C ASN A 188 -8.26 3.87 21.60
N GLN A 189 -8.48 4.10 22.89
CA GLN A 189 -8.75 5.45 23.40
C GLN A 189 -7.57 6.41 23.20
N ASP A 190 -6.33 5.93 23.26
CA ASP A 190 -5.16 6.76 22.97
C ASP A 190 -5.14 7.16 21.49
N SER A 191 -5.58 6.27 20.59
CA SER A 191 -5.74 6.59 19.16
C SER A 191 -6.76 7.72 18.94
N VAL A 192 -7.88 7.69 19.66
CA VAL A 192 -8.91 8.75 19.65
C VAL A 192 -8.32 10.07 20.11
N ASN A 193 -7.62 10.05 21.26
CA ASN A 193 -7.05 11.25 21.87
C ASN A 193 -5.98 11.89 20.97
N THR A 194 -5.10 11.07 20.38
CA THR A 194 -4.04 11.54 19.48
C THR A 194 -4.58 12.10 18.16
N ALA A 195 -5.55 11.41 17.55
CA ALA A 195 -6.07 11.82 16.24
C ALA A 195 -7.13 12.93 16.30
N GLY A 196 -7.80 13.10 17.45
CA GLY A 196 -8.77 14.19 17.67
C GLY A 196 -10.16 13.98 17.06
N TYR A 197 -10.46 12.79 16.53
CA TYR A 197 -11.81 12.44 16.06
C TYR A 197 -12.49 11.48 17.04
N PRO A 198 -13.78 11.64 17.35
CA PRO A 198 -14.46 10.73 18.27
C PRO A 198 -14.56 9.32 17.68
N ALA A 199 -14.40 8.28 18.49
CA ALA A 199 -14.69 6.89 18.12
C ALA A 199 -16.19 6.70 17.89
N SER A 200 -16.65 7.06 16.69
CA SER A 200 -18.04 6.97 16.24
C SER A 200 -18.06 6.86 14.72
N PRO A 201 -19.16 6.39 14.11
CA PRO A 201 -19.34 6.46 12.65
C PRO A 201 -19.15 7.88 12.10
N GLN A 202 -19.62 8.90 12.83
CA GLN A 202 -19.46 10.29 12.43
C GLN A 202 -18.00 10.77 12.50
N GLY A 203 -17.25 10.39 13.54
CA GLY A 203 -15.83 10.74 13.66
C GLY A 203 -14.97 10.07 12.59
N GLN A 204 -15.23 8.79 12.30
CA GLN A 204 -14.61 8.08 11.18
C GLN A 204 -14.92 8.76 9.84
N ALA A 205 -16.17 9.15 9.59
CA ALA A 205 -16.56 9.87 8.39
C ALA A 205 -15.88 11.25 8.27
N SER A 206 -15.79 12.00 9.38
CA SER A 206 -15.08 13.28 9.42
C SER A 206 -13.60 13.12 9.10
N PHE A 207 -12.91 12.12 9.67
CA PHE A 207 -11.52 11.82 9.32
C PHE A 207 -11.35 11.52 7.82
N ILE A 208 -12.18 10.64 7.27
CA ILE A 208 -12.11 10.25 5.85
C ILE A 208 -12.34 11.47 4.94
N ARG A 209 -13.32 12.32 5.27
CA ARG A 209 -13.60 13.56 4.54
C ARG A 209 -12.37 14.48 4.57
N ASP A 210 -11.82 14.73 5.75
CA ASP A 210 -10.71 15.67 5.93
C ASP A 210 -9.44 15.15 5.23
N LEU A 211 -9.15 13.84 5.32
CA LEU A 211 -8.08 13.20 4.56
C LEU A 211 -8.28 13.41 3.05
N SER A 212 -9.48 13.14 2.53
CA SER A 212 -9.79 13.33 1.12
C SER A 212 -9.61 14.79 0.69
N GLU A 213 -9.99 15.75 1.54
CA GLU A 213 -9.78 17.17 1.29
C GLU A 213 -8.29 17.50 1.19
N LYS A 214 -7.48 17.05 2.16
CA LYS A 214 -6.03 17.31 2.18
C LYS A 214 -5.31 16.70 1.00
N ILE A 215 -5.68 15.49 0.59
CA ILE A 215 -5.11 14.88 -0.62
C ILE A 215 -5.50 15.68 -1.87
N SER A 216 -6.74 16.16 -1.96
CA SER A 216 -7.18 16.97 -3.11
C SER A 216 -6.47 18.34 -3.20
N GLN A 217 -5.93 18.84 -2.09
CA GLN A 217 -5.19 20.10 -2.00
C GLN A 217 -3.69 19.95 -2.34
N VAL A 218 -3.21 18.75 -2.64
CA VAL A 218 -1.81 18.57 -3.06
C VAL A 218 -1.56 19.31 -4.38
N ASN A 219 -0.51 20.12 -4.39
CA ASN A 219 -0.15 21.03 -5.47
C ASN A 219 -0.11 20.36 -6.84
N ASN A 220 -0.43 21.14 -7.88
CA ASN A 220 -0.45 20.70 -9.28
C ASN A 220 -1.38 19.50 -9.54
N ASN A 221 -2.44 19.33 -8.72
CA ASN A 221 -3.38 18.22 -8.78
C ASN A 221 -2.68 16.85 -8.72
N ARG A 222 -1.59 16.71 -7.93
CA ARG A 222 -0.81 15.47 -7.84
C ARG A 222 -1.33 14.49 -6.80
N GLY A 223 -2.23 14.91 -5.91
CA GLY A 223 -2.94 14.02 -5.00
C GLY A 223 -4.01 13.22 -5.73
N ARG A 224 -3.89 11.90 -5.73
CA ARG A 224 -4.79 11.00 -6.49
C ARG A 224 -5.81 10.27 -5.63
N GLY A 225 -5.87 10.53 -4.34
CA GLY A 225 -6.84 9.92 -3.41
C GLY A 225 -6.19 8.92 -2.46
N PHE A 226 -7.00 8.03 -1.90
CA PHE A 226 -6.57 7.08 -0.88
C PHE A 226 -7.19 5.69 -1.05
N PHE A 227 -6.58 4.71 -0.41
CA PHE A 227 -7.12 3.37 -0.22
C PHE A 227 -7.40 3.17 1.27
N TYR A 228 -8.65 2.86 1.60
CA TYR A 228 -9.05 2.57 2.98
C TYR A 228 -8.67 1.14 3.32
N TRP A 229 -7.76 0.98 4.28
CA TRP A 229 -7.23 -0.30 4.68
C TRP A 229 -8.09 -0.92 5.78
N SER A 230 -8.35 -2.22 5.66
CA SER A 230 -8.95 -2.99 6.73
C SER A 230 -8.41 -4.40 6.68
N ARG A 231 -8.09 -4.95 7.86
CA ARG A 231 -7.80 -6.37 8.05
C ARG A 231 -9.11 -7.18 7.92
N PHE A 232 -9.65 -7.26 6.71
CA PHE A 232 -10.89 -7.97 6.38
C PHE A 232 -10.85 -9.49 6.71
N GLY A 233 -9.68 -10.04 7.05
CA GLY A 233 -9.48 -11.46 7.30
C GLY A 233 -9.84 -11.97 8.70
N PHE A 234 -10.04 -11.13 9.72
CA PHE A 234 -10.25 -11.61 11.10
C PHE A 234 -11.63 -11.33 11.71
N GLN A 235 -12.43 -10.42 11.15
CA GLN A 235 -13.71 -10.06 11.76
C GLN A 235 -14.91 -10.37 10.86
N ARG A 236 -15.22 -11.67 10.76
CA ARG A 236 -16.43 -12.20 10.09
C ARG A 236 -17.76 -11.67 10.66
N LYS A 237 -17.76 -11.01 11.84
CA LYS A 237 -19.00 -10.57 12.52
C LYS A 237 -19.32 -9.07 12.37
N VAL A 238 -18.34 -8.21 12.05
CA VAL A 238 -18.57 -6.75 12.02
C VAL A 238 -19.20 -6.26 10.70
N LEU A 239 -19.17 -7.08 9.64
CA LEU A 239 -19.83 -6.74 8.36
C LEU A 239 -21.36 -6.72 8.39
N ARG A 240 -22.02 -7.13 9.48
CA ARG A 240 -23.47 -6.89 9.59
C ARG A 240 -23.81 -5.41 9.83
N GLY A 241 -22.86 -4.60 10.31
CA GLY A 241 -23.04 -3.16 10.53
C GLY A 241 -22.52 -2.26 9.42
N LEU A 242 -21.53 -2.72 8.63
CA LEU A 242 -20.87 -1.89 7.60
C LEU A 242 -21.65 -1.74 6.29
N VAL A 243 -22.70 -2.54 6.06
CA VAL A 243 -23.54 -2.45 4.84
C VAL A 243 -24.88 -1.76 5.10
N ASN A 244 -25.03 -1.08 6.24
CA ASN A 244 -26.28 -0.39 6.60
C ASN A 244 -26.17 1.13 6.68
N THR A 245 -25.16 1.73 6.03
CA THR A 245 -25.24 3.14 5.62
C THR A 245 -25.98 3.23 4.29
N GLY A 246 -27.31 3.17 4.39
CA GLY A 246 -28.17 3.75 3.38
C GLY A 246 -27.82 5.22 3.19
N TRP A 247 -27.92 5.68 1.93
CA TRP A 247 -27.76 7.04 1.43
C TRP A 247 -26.34 7.46 0.98
N LEU A 248 -25.86 6.79 -0.07
CA LEU A 248 -25.27 7.48 -1.22
C LEU A 248 -25.97 6.96 -2.49
N THR A 249 -27.13 7.52 -2.79
CA THR A 249 -27.77 7.39 -4.11
C THR A 249 -27.33 8.55 -4.99
N PHE A 250 -26.39 8.30 -5.91
CA PHE A 250 -26.69 8.54 -7.32
C PHE A 250 -26.77 7.17 -7.98
N LYS A 251 -27.93 6.91 -8.58
CA LYS A 251 -28.46 5.62 -9.06
C LYS A 251 -27.42 4.69 -9.70
N GLN A 252 -27.26 3.46 -9.19
CA GLN A 252 -27.38 2.19 -9.95
C GLN A 252 -27.08 0.94 -9.08
N PRO A 253 -27.68 -0.24 -9.37
CA PRO A 253 -27.60 -1.43 -8.53
C PRO A 253 -26.46 -2.37 -8.97
N VAL A 254 -25.30 -2.34 -8.29
CA VAL A 254 -24.18 -3.27 -8.56
C VAL A 254 -23.51 -3.73 -7.25
N LEU A 255 -24.27 -4.34 -6.34
CA LEU A 255 -23.68 -4.99 -5.14
C LEU A 255 -24.16 -6.44 -4.92
N SER A 256 -25.15 -6.92 -5.68
CA SER A 256 -25.62 -8.31 -5.58
C SER A 256 -24.75 -9.31 -6.38
N GLU A 257 -24.06 -8.89 -7.44
CA GLU A 257 -23.18 -9.76 -8.24
C GLU A 257 -21.80 -10.03 -7.60
N MET A 258 -21.40 -9.28 -6.57
CA MET A 258 -20.06 -9.38 -5.96
C MET A 258 -19.85 -10.64 -5.10
N ARG A 259 -20.91 -11.36 -4.71
CA ARG A 259 -20.80 -12.57 -3.88
C ARG A 259 -20.24 -13.79 -4.62
N GLY A 260 -20.34 -13.84 -5.95
CA GLY A 260 -19.97 -15.02 -6.74
C GLY A 260 -18.48 -15.11 -7.12
N LYS A 261 -17.83 -13.96 -7.37
CA LYS A 261 -16.50 -13.93 -8.02
C LYS A 261 -15.31 -13.95 -7.05
N ILE A 262 -15.50 -13.59 -5.78
CA ILE A 262 -14.44 -13.58 -4.76
C ILE A 262 -14.01 -15.00 -4.31
N LYS A 263 -14.83 -16.03 -4.57
CA LYS A 263 -14.54 -17.41 -4.13
C LYS A 263 -13.40 -18.13 -4.87
N ARG A 264 -12.85 -17.59 -5.97
CA ARG A 264 -11.86 -18.32 -6.80
C ARG A 264 -10.45 -17.72 -6.88
N CYS A 265 -10.17 -16.60 -6.22
CA CYS A 265 -8.83 -16.00 -6.26
C CYS A 265 -7.90 -16.42 -5.10
N LEU A 266 -8.39 -17.27 -4.19
CA LEU A 266 -7.68 -17.67 -2.95
C LEU A 266 -7.30 -19.17 -2.92
N ILE A 267 -7.23 -19.83 -4.07
CA ILE A 267 -6.79 -21.22 -4.14
C ILE A 267 -5.56 -21.29 -5.05
N SER A 268 -4.43 -21.69 -4.46
CA SER A 268 -3.16 -22.05 -5.11
C SER A 268 -2.23 -20.90 -5.56
N THR A 269 -1.52 -20.29 -4.61
CA THR A 269 -0.04 -20.10 -4.64
C THR A 269 0.43 -19.60 -3.27
N GLU A 270 1.54 -20.12 -2.74
CA GLU A 270 2.06 -19.94 -1.37
C GLU A 270 2.54 -18.52 -0.99
N LYS A 271 2.03 -17.45 -1.62
CA LYS A 271 2.51 -16.07 -1.39
C LYS A 271 1.35 -15.09 -1.18
N HIS A 272 1.50 -14.20 -0.20
CA HIS A 272 0.47 -13.22 0.17
C HIS A 272 0.42 -12.07 -0.85
N CYS A 273 -0.75 -11.81 -1.41
CA CYS A 273 -1.05 -10.62 -2.22
C CYS A 273 -2.29 -9.95 -1.64
N HIS A 274 -2.22 -8.64 -1.39
CA HIS A 274 -3.35 -7.85 -0.94
C HIS A 274 -4.01 -7.16 -2.14
N LEU A 275 -5.34 -7.27 -2.22
CA LEU A 275 -6.13 -6.54 -3.21
C LEU A 275 -6.70 -5.30 -2.53
N LEU A 276 -6.15 -4.13 -2.88
CA LEU A 276 -6.63 -2.84 -2.38
C LEU A 276 -7.64 -2.26 -3.38
N MET A 277 -8.82 -1.87 -2.88
CA MET A 277 -9.90 -1.32 -3.71
C MET A 277 -9.83 0.20 -3.73
N TYR A 278 -9.72 0.75 -4.94
CA TYR A 278 -9.61 2.20 -5.17
C TYR A 278 -10.98 2.84 -5.33
N LEU A 279 -11.27 3.87 -4.52
CA LEU A 279 -12.37 4.79 -4.75
C LEU A 279 -11.81 6.01 -5.49
N ASN A 280 -12.21 6.22 -6.73
CA ASN A 280 -11.96 7.48 -7.40
C ASN A 280 -13.19 7.93 -8.16
N LYS A 281 -13.31 9.25 -8.29
CA LYS A 281 -14.32 9.94 -9.08
C LYS A 281 -14.25 9.50 -10.54
#